data_AF-U6CW17-F1
#
_entry.id   AF-U6CW17-F1
#
_cell.length_a   1.000
_cell.length_b   1.000
_cell.length_c   1.000
_cell.angle_alpha   90.00
_cell.angle_beta   90.00
_cell.angle_gamma   90.00
#
_symmetry.space_group_name_H-M   'P 1'
#
loop_
_entity.id
_entity.type
_entity.pdbx_description
1 polymer ?
#
loop_
_entity_poly.entity_id
_entity_poly.type
_entity_poly.pdbx_seq_one_letter_code
_entity_poly.pdbx_strand_id
1 'polypeptide(L)'
;EEEEEEKEKSLIVEGKREKKKVERLTMQVSSLQREPFTIAQGKGQKLCEIERIHFFLSKKKTDELRNLHKLLYNRPGTVSSLKKNVGQFSGFPFEKGSVQYKKKEEMLKKFRNAMLKSICEVLDLERSGVNSELVKRILNFLMHPKPSGKPLPKSKKSSSK
;
A
#
# COMPACT_ATOMS: atom_id res chain seq x y z
N GLU A 1 -68.23 -2.02 56.14
CA GLU A 1 -68.14 -1.18 57.35
C GLU A 1 -67.22 -1.95 58.26
N GLU A 2 -66.03 -1.53 58.65
CA GLU A 2 -65.24 -0.29 58.64
C GLU A 2 -63.79 -0.82 58.79
N GLU A 3 -62.77 -0.25 58.15
CA GLU A 3 -61.81 0.64 58.84
C GLU A 3 -61.17 -0.06 60.06
N GLU A 4 -59.91 -0.49 60.06
CA GLU A 4 -58.70 0.33 60.26
C GLU A 4 -57.46 -0.61 60.16
N GLU A 5 -56.43 -0.28 59.39
CA GLU A 5 -55.17 0.33 59.86
C GLU A 5 -54.16 -0.72 60.41
N GLU A 6 -53.20 -1.19 59.61
CA GLU A 6 -51.75 -0.90 59.69
C GLU A 6 -51.10 -1.97 58.77
N LYS A 7 -50.02 -1.81 58.01
CA LYS A 7 -48.87 -0.92 58.00
C LYS A 7 -48.19 -1.08 56.64
N GLU A 8 -47.67 0.03 56.13
CA GLU A 8 -46.51 0.13 55.23
C GLU A 8 -46.53 -0.68 53.93
N LYS A 9 -47.19 -0.11 52.92
CA LYS A 9 -46.87 -0.37 51.51
C LYS A 9 -46.28 0.89 50.88
N SER A 10 -45.02 0.73 50.52
CA SER A 10 -44.15 1.57 49.72
C SER A 10 -44.85 2.48 48.71
N LEU A 11 -44.54 3.76 48.78
CA LEU A 11 -44.86 4.81 47.81
C LEU A 11 -44.41 4.43 46.40
N ILE A 12 -45.35 4.43 45.45
CA ILE A 12 -45.10 4.49 44.01
C ILE A 12 -46.12 5.47 43.43
N VAL A 13 -45.66 6.42 42.60
CA VAL A 13 -46.35 7.17 41.50
C VAL A 13 -45.51 8.45 41.30
N GLU A 14 -44.96 8.81 40.15
CA GLU A 14 -45.39 8.78 38.73
C GLU A 14 -44.20 8.30 37.86
N GLY A 15 -44.32 7.54 36.77
CA GLY A 15 -45.27 7.63 35.67
C GLY A 15 -44.59 8.17 34.39
N LYS A 16 -43.87 7.32 33.64
CA LYS A 16 -43.80 7.33 32.15
C LYS A 16 -42.88 6.21 31.63
N ARG A 17 -43.50 5.24 30.93
CA ARG A 17 -42.89 4.11 30.22
C ARG A 17 -41.52 4.44 29.62
N GLU A 18 -40.49 3.73 30.07
CA GLU A 18 -39.21 3.66 29.36
C GLU A 18 -39.49 3.13 27.95
N LYS A 19 -39.23 3.98 26.95
CA LYS A 19 -39.25 3.56 25.56
C LYS A 19 -38.14 2.51 25.42
N LYS A 20 -38.53 1.24 25.21
CA LYS A 20 -37.70 0.20 24.63
C LYS A 20 -36.99 0.80 23.41
N LYS A 21 -35.71 1.14 23.57
CA LYS A 21 -34.87 1.53 22.44
C LYS A 21 -34.70 0.25 21.64
N VAL A 22 -35.35 0.20 20.47
CA VAL A 22 -35.09 -0.83 19.48
C VAL A 22 -33.64 -0.65 19.09
N GLU A 23 -32.76 -1.47 19.66
CA GLU A 23 -31.41 -1.66 19.13
C GLU A 23 -31.59 -2.24 17.74
N ARG A 24 -31.61 -1.35 16.75
CA ARG A 24 -31.41 -1.74 15.36
C ARG A 24 -30.10 -2.50 15.36
N LEU A 25 -30.18 -3.77 14.99
CA LEU A 25 -29.04 -4.60 14.65
C LEU A 25 -28.28 -3.86 13.54
N THR A 26 -27.37 -2.96 13.90
CA THR A 26 -26.41 -2.42 12.96
C THR A 26 -25.54 -3.60 12.65
N MET A 27 -25.79 -4.21 11.50
CA MET A 27 -24.90 -5.19 10.91
C MET A 27 -23.53 -4.50 10.85
N GLN A 28 -22.73 -4.73 11.89
CA GLN A 28 -21.37 -4.25 11.97
C GLN A 28 -20.69 -5.01 10.86
N VAL A 29 -20.63 -4.38 9.69
CA VAL A 29 -19.68 -4.71 8.66
C VAL A 29 -18.36 -4.64 9.40
N SER A 30 -17.87 -5.81 9.79
CA SER A 30 -16.53 -6.04 10.28
C SER A 30 -15.63 -5.44 9.22
N SER A 31 -15.29 -4.18 9.42
CA SER A 31 -14.23 -3.53 8.69
C SER A 31 -13.01 -4.32 9.08
N LEU A 32 -12.76 -5.37 8.30
CA LEU A 32 -11.55 -6.16 8.26
C LEU A 32 -10.46 -5.17 8.59
N GLN A 33 -9.91 -5.31 9.81
CA GLN A 33 -8.80 -4.51 10.29
C GLN A 33 -7.66 -4.86 9.34
N ARG A 34 -7.64 -4.18 8.20
CA ARG A 34 -6.53 -4.26 7.27
C ARG A 34 -5.42 -3.63 8.05
N GLU A 35 -4.46 -4.44 8.46
CA GLU A 35 -3.28 -4.00 9.18
C GLU A 35 -2.85 -2.60 8.70
N PRO A 36 -2.47 -1.71 9.63
CA PRO A 36 -1.96 -0.41 9.28
C PRO A 36 -0.91 -0.63 8.18
N PHE A 37 -1.11 0.04 7.05
CA PHE A 37 -0.21 -0.05 5.91
C PHE A 37 1.13 0.56 6.32
N THR A 38 1.97 -0.24 6.94
CA THR A 38 3.31 0.14 7.37
C THR A 38 4.24 -0.11 6.20
N ILE A 39 4.73 0.97 5.62
CA ILE A 39 5.76 0.90 4.60
C ILE A 39 7.04 0.50 5.31
N ALA A 40 7.35 -0.79 5.28
CA ALA A 40 8.59 -1.31 5.85
C ALA A 40 9.76 -0.57 5.21
N GLN A 41 10.47 0.20 6.04
CA GLN A 41 11.61 0.98 5.58
C GLN A 41 12.76 0.02 5.31
N GLY A 42 13.24 -0.01 4.07
CA GLY A 42 14.37 -0.84 3.66
C GLY A 42 15.72 -0.19 3.94
N LYS A 43 16.80 -0.88 3.57
CA LYS A 43 18.19 -0.40 3.66
C LYS A 43 18.60 0.53 2.49
N GLY A 44 17.65 1.01 1.70
CA GLY A 44 17.91 1.81 0.50
C GLY A 44 17.30 3.21 0.57
N GLN A 45 17.48 3.95 -0.52
CA GLN A 45 16.92 5.29 -0.64
C GLN A 45 15.44 5.23 -1.06
N LYS A 46 14.62 6.14 -0.55
CA LYS A 46 13.20 6.22 -0.95
C LYS A 46 13.10 6.50 -2.44
N LEU A 47 12.20 5.82 -3.14
CA LEU A 47 11.97 6.07 -4.57
C LEU A 47 11.56 7.52 -4.86
N CYS A 48 10.93 8.19 -3.89
CA CYS A 48 10.57 9.61 -3.96
C CYS A 48 11.80 10.54 -3.92
N GLU A 49 12.89 10.16 -3.25
CA GLU A 49 14.11 10.96 -3.20
C GLU A 49 14.95 10.82 -4.47
N ILE A 50 14.79 9.71 -5.19
CA ILE A 50 15.43 9.50 -6.48
C ILE A 50 14.60 10.26 -7.53
N GLU A 51 15.00 11.52 -7.81
CA GLU A 51 14.26 12.43 -8.71
C GLU A 51 13.89 11.78 -10.05
N ARG A 52 14.79 10.97 -10.61
CA ARG A 52 14.57 10.28 -11.89
C ARG A 52 13.45 9.25 -11.81
N ILE A 53 13.42 8.44 -10.76
CA ILE A 53 12.36 7.45 -10.52
C ILE A 53 11.07 8.16 -10.14
N HIS A 54 11.14 9.21 -9.33
CA HIS A 54 9.99 10.05 -9.01
C HIS A 54 9.34 10.65 -10.27
N PHE A 55 10.15 11.14 -11.21
CA PHE A 55 9.68 11.63 -12.51
C PHE A 55 8.98 10.52 -13.33
N PHE A 56 9.61 9.35 -13.45
CA PHE A 56 8.98 8.22 -14.14
C PHE A 56 7.68 7.78 -13.44
N LEU A 57 7.67 7.67 -12.11
CA LEU A 57 6.51 7.31 -11.32
C LEU A 57 5.34 8.28 -11.52
N SER A 58 5.62 9.57 -11.67
CA SER A 58 4.61 10.60 -11.93
C SER A 58 4.01 10.48 -13.35
N LYS A 59 4.84 10.16 -14.35
CA LYS A 59 4.50 10.10 -15.78
C LYS A 59 3.88 8.76 -16.21
N LYS A 60 4.00 7.71 -15.39
CA LYS A 60 3.60 6.33 -15.73
C LYS A 60 2.10 6.07 -15.55
N LYS A 61 1.61 5.00 -16.19
CA LYS A 61 0.19 4.64 -16.18
C LYS A 61 -0.23 4.03 -14.84
N THR A 62 -1.48 4.26 -14.44
CA THR A 62 -2.06 3.73 -13.20
C THR A 62 -2.00 2.20 -13.13
N ASP A 63 -2.13 1.49 -14.27
CA ASP A 63 -2.03 0.04 -14.34
C ASP A 63 -0.64 -0.49 -13.95
N GLU A 64 0.43 0.20 -14.38
CA GLU A 64 1.80 -0.19 -14.06
C GLU A 64 2.10 0.04 -12.58
N LEU A 65 1.63 1.17 -12.03
CA LEU A 65 1.73 1.43 -10.60
C LEU A 65 0.90 0.42 -9.78
N ARG A 66 -0.24 -0.07 -10.29
CA ARG A 66 -1.06 -1.10 -9.62
C ARG A 66 -0.30 -2.41 -9.53
N ASN A 67 0.34 -2.81 -10.62
CA ASN A 67 1.18 -4.01 -10.68
C ASN A 67 2.38 -3.88 -9.73
N LEU A 68 3.03 -2.71 -9.70
CA LEU A 68 4.15 -2.45 -8.81
C LEU A 68 3.72 -2.47 -7.34
N HIS A 69 2.61 -1.82 -6.98
CA HIS A 69 2.09 -1.85 -5.61
C HIS A 69 1.71 -3.27 -5.18
N LYS A 70 1.10 -4.05 -6.08
CA LYS A 70 0.83 -5.48 -5.83
C LYS A 70 2.11 -6.27 -5.63
N LEU A 71 3.16 -6.01 -6.41
CA LEU A 71 4.47 -6.66 -6.25
C LEU A 71 5.15 -6.29 -4.92
N LEU A 72 5.10 -5.02 -4.51
CA LEU A 72 5.77 -4.53 -3.31
C LEU A 72 5.04 -5.01 -2.05
N TYR A 73 3.74 -4.72 -1.96
CA TYR A 73 2.95 -4.86 -0.75
C TYR A 73 1.96 -6.03 -0.76
N ASN A 74 1.94 -6.85 -1.82
CA ASN A 74 0.97 -7.95 -2.02
C ASN A 74 -0.50 -7.50 -1.86
N ARG A 75 -0.78 -6.21 -2.04
CA ARG A 75 -2.07 -5.59 -1.77
C ARG A 75 -2.47 -4.72 -2.96
N PRO A 76 -3.75 -4.67 -3.36
CA PRO A 76 -4.21 -3.65 -4.29
C PRO A 76 -4.22 -2.28 -3.59
N GLY A 77 -3.53 -1.30 -4.18
CA GLY A 77 -3.53 0.09 -3.70
C GLY A 77 -4.65 0.92 -4.31
N THR A 78 -5.12 1.94 -3.60
CA THR A 78 -6.05 2.94 -4.17
C THR A 78 -5.28 3.96 -5.00
N VAL A 79 -5.86 4.51 -6.07
CA VAL A 79 -5.13 5.39 -7.01
C VAL A 79 -4.43 6.57 -6.31
N SER A 80 -5.06 7.14 -5.29
CA SER A 80 -4.51 8.24 -4.48
C SER A 80 -3.31 7.82 -3.60
N SER A 81 -3.36 6.61 -3.02
CA SER A 81 -2.26 6.08 -2.19
C SER A 81 -1.16 5.41 -3.01
N LEU A 82 -1.46 4.95 -4.23
CA LEU A 82 -0.56 4.18 -5.06
C LEU A 82 0.77 4.89 -5.32
N LYS A 83 0.71 6.16 -5.76
CA LYS A 83 1.88 7.00 -6.03
C LYS A 83 2.67 7.25 -4.75
N LYS A 84 1.99 7.60 -3.65
CA LYS A 84 2.61 7.88 -2.35
C LYS A 84 3.30 6.64 -1.80
N ASN A 85 2.63 5.50 -1.81
CA ASN A 85 3.10 4.22 -1.29
C ASN A 85 4.30 3.68 -2.08
N VAL A 86 4.27 3.80 -3.40
CA VAL A 86 5.42 3.42 -4.24
C VAL A 86 6.58 4.40 -4.02
N GLY A 87 6.33 5.70 -3.95
CA GLY A 87 7.38 6.70 -3.70
C GLY A 87 8.05 6.53 -2.32
N GLN A 88 7.29 6.17 -1.29
CA GLN A 88 7.81 5.95 0.06
C GLN A 88 8.53 4.60 0.23
N PHE A 89 8.52 3.75 -0.79
CA PHE A 89 9.28 2.50 -0.76
C PHE A 89 10.79 2.80 -0.73
N SER A 90 11.48 2.32 0.31
CA SER A 90 12.93 2.47 0.51
C SER A 90 13.69 1.16 0.40
N GLY A 91 13.11 0.18 -0.28
CA GLY A 91 13.69 -1.15 -0.47
C GLY A 91 13.07 -2.18 0.47
N PHE A 92 13.41 -3.44 0.22
CA PHE A 92 13.00 -4.52 1.10
C PHE A 92 13.93 -4.60 2.33
N PRO A 93 13.38 -4.84 3.55
CA PRO A 93 14.19 -4.99 4.77
C PRO A 93 14.85 -6.37 4.93
N PHE A 94 14.79 -7.24 3.91
CA PHE A 94 15.36 -8.58 3.94
C PHE A 94 16.63 -8.70 3.09
N GLU A 95 17.48 -9.68 3.39
CA GLU A 95 18.77 -9.88 2.72
C GLU A 95 18.70 -10.89 1.55
N LYS A 96 19.78 -10.92 0.74
CA LYS A 96 19.92 -11.86 -0.38
C LYS A 96 19.93 -13.28 0.18
N GLY A 97 18.95 -14.09 -0.22
CA GLY A 97 18.84 -15.49 0.21
C GLY A 97 17.81 -15.76 1.31
N SER A 98 17.19 -14.73 1.90
CA SER A 98 16.06 -14.94 2.83
C SER A 98 14.86 -15.61 2.14
N VAL A 99 13.97 -16.23 2.91
CA VAL A 99 12.75 -16.86 2.38
C VAL A 99 11.89 -15.86 1.61
N GLN A 100 11.87 -14.60 2.06
CA GLN A 100 11.15 -13.51 1.40
C GLN A 100 11.77 -13.15 0.04
N TYR A 101 13.10 -13.19 -0.08
CA TYR A 101 13.82 -12.97 -1.32
C TYR A 101 13.43 -14.02 -2.37
N LYS A 102 13.47 -15.32 -2.00
CA LYS A 102 13.07 -16.42 -2.89
C LYS A 102 11.60 -16.29 -3.33
N LYS A 103 10.69 -15.97 -2.40
CA LYS A 103 9.26 -15.73 -2.71
C LYS A 103 9.07 -14.58 -3.70
N LYS A 104 9.80 -13.47 -3.54
CA LYS A 104 9.72 -12.32 -4.46
C LYS A 104 10.33 -12.63 -5.83
N GLU A 105 11.41 -13.41 -5.86
CA GLU A 105 12.01 -13.89 -7.12
C GLU A 105 11.04 -14.79 -7.89
N GLU A 106 10.39 -15.76 -7.23
CA GLU A 106 9.39 -16.62 -7.87
C GLU A 106 8.16 -15.83 -8.33
N MET A 107 7.71 -14.84 -7.55
CA MET A 107 6.65 -13.93 -7.99
C MET A 107 7.06 -13.20 -9.27
N LEU A 108 8.27 -12.62 -9.31
CA LEU A 108 8.81 -11.93 -10.48
C LEU A 108 8.93 -12.83 -11.71
N LYS A 109 9.32 -14.10 -11.54
CA LYS A 109 9.37 -15.10 -12.62
C LYS A 109 7.98 -15.41 -13.22
N LYS A 110 6.91 -15.32 -12.42
CA LYS A 110 5.52 -15.50 -12.90
C LYS A 110 4.99 -14.29 -13.69
N PHE A 111 5.66 -13.14 -13.66
CA PHE A 111 5.22 -11.98 -14.43
C PHE A 111 5.53 -12.13 -15.93
N ARG A 112 4.57 -11.72 -16.77
CA ARG A 112 4.78 -11.58 -18.21
C ARG A 112 5.91 -10.60 -18.50
N ASN A 113 6.69 -10.85 -19.55
CA ASN A 113 7.76 -9.97 -20.02
C ASN A 113 7.32 -8.50 -20.20
N ALA A 114 6.09 -8.27 -20.65
CA ALA A 114 5.53 -6.91 -20.76
C ALA A 114 5.49 -6.19 -19.40
N MET A 115 5.07 -6.88 -18.34
CA MET A 115 5.01 -6.33 -16.98
C MET A 115 6.41 -6.10 -16.42
N LEU A 116 7.35 -7.02 -16.63
CA LEU A 116 8.74 -6.82 -16.22
C LEU A 116 9.37 -5.61 -16.90
N LYS A 117 9.13 -5.45 -18.22
CA LYS A 117 9.61 -4.30 -18.98
C LYS A 117 9.00 -2.98 -18.48
N SER A 118 7.70 -2.96 -18.16
CA SER A 118 7.05 -1.80 -17.56
C SER A 118 7.63 -1.46 -16.19
N ILE A 119 7.88 -2.45 -15.33
CA ILE A 119 8.49 -2.25 -14.02
C ILE A 119 9.92 -1.71 -14.17
N CYS A 120 10.72 -2.27 -15.08
CA CYS A 120 12.04 -1.73 -15.39
C CYS A 120 11.96 -0.27 -15.81
N GLU A 121 11.00 0.10 -16.64
CA GLU A 121 10.84 1.48 -17.09
C GLU A 121 10.42 2.45 -15.97
N VAL A 122 9.59 2.00 -15.02
CA VAL A 122 9.24 2.79 -13.83
C VAL A 122 10.46 2.98 -12.92
N LEU A 123 11.27 1.94 -12.75
CA LEU A 123 12.45 1.93 -11.88
C LEU A 123 13.72 2.49 -12.57
N ASP A 124 13.59 3.06 -13.78
CA ASP A 124 14.70 3.55 -14.61
C ASP A 124 15.82 2.51 -14.86
N LEU A 125 15.41 1.25 -14.98
CA LEU A 125 16.27 0.13 -15.34
C LEU A 125 16.19 -0.14 -16.84
N GLU A 126 17.28 -0.69 -17.36
CA GLU A 126 17.35 -1.07 -18.76
C GLU A 126 16.40 -2.23 -19.07
N ARG A 127 15.57 -2.04 -20.11
CA ARG A 127 14.58 -3.02 -20.60
C ARG A 127 15.20 -4.15 -21.43
N SER A 128 16.52 -4.14 -21.59
CA SER A 128 17.31 -5.11 -22.36
C SER A 128 17.63 -6.35 -21.53
N GLY A 129 17.56 -7.52 -22.18
CA GLY A 129 17.95 -8.81 -21.59
C GLY A 129 16.86 -9.88 -21.59
N VAL A 130 17.25 -11.07 -21.15
CA VAL A 130 16.37 -12.24 -20.98
C VAL A 130 15.48 -12.03 -19.75
N ASN A 131 14.32 -12.70 -19.70
CA ASN A 131 13.39 -12.64 -18.55
C ASN A 131 14.10 -12.80 -17.20
N SER A 132 14.97 -13.81 -17.07
CA SER A 132 15.75 -14.07 -15.86
C SER A 132 16.66 -12.92 -15.46
N GLU A 133 17.25 -12.21 -16.42
CA GLU A 133 18.11 -11.05 -16.15
C GLU A 133 17.29 -9.85 -15.70
N LEU A 134 16.14 -9.60 -16.33
CA LEU A 134 15.20 -8.55 -15.91
C LEU A 134 14.75 -8.78 -14.47
N VAL A 135 14.37 -10.03 -14.12
CA VAL A 135 13.98 -10.40 -12.76
C VAL A 135 15.10 -10.13 -11.77
N LYS A 136 16.33 -10.62 -12.05
CA LYS A 136 17.49 -10.39 -11.17
C LYS A 136 17.80 -8.91 -10.99
N ARG A 137 17.72 -8.12 -12.07
CA ARG A 137 18.01 -6.68 -12.06
C ARG A 137 16.97 -5.91 -11.25
N ILE A 138 15.68 -6.19 -11.44
CA ILE A 138 14.58 -5.61 -10.65
C ILE A 138 14.76 -5.99 -9.18
N LEU A 139 14.97 -7.27 -8.87
CA LEU A 139 15.09 -7.75 -7.50
C LEU A 139 16.30 -7.12 -6.79
N ASN A 140 17.46 -7.08 -7.43
CA ASN A 140 18.66 -6.43 -6.88
C ASN A 140 18.43 -4.93 -6.63
N PHE A 141 17.69 -4.25 -7.52
CA PHE A 141 17.30 -2.87 -7.32
C PHE A 141 16.32 -2.71 -6.15
N LEU A 142 15.30 -3.56 -6.03
CA LEU A 142 14.31 -3.49 -4.95
C LEU A 142 14.89 -3.83 -3.57
N MET A 143 16.04 -4.50 -3.52
CA MET A 143 16.78 -4.73 -2.27
C MET A 143 17.49 -3.47 -1.77
N HIS A 144 18.24 -2.82 -2.66
CA HIS A 144 18.94 -1.59 -2.37
C HIS A 144 18.62 -0.59 -3.48
N PRO A 145 17.46 0.10 -3.41
CA PRO A 145 17.16 1.17 -4.35
C PRO A 145 18.23 2.24 -4.17
N LYS A 146 19.15 2.30 -5.14
CA LYS A 146 20.19 3.31 -5.23
C LYS A 146 19.85 4.23 -6.40
N PRO A 147 20.07 5.55 -6.26
CA PRO A 147 19.94 6.45 -7.39
C PRO A 147 20.92 5.98 -8.46
N SER A 148 20.45 5.82 -9.70
CA SER A 148 21.31 5.32 -10.77
C SER A 148 22.47 6.30 -11.11
N GLY A 149 22.54 7.47 -10.47
CA GLY A 149 23.54 8.53 -10.73
C GLY A 149 23.39 9.19 -12.11
N LYS A 150 22.52 8.64 -12.96
CA LYS A 150 22.24 9.14 -14.30
C LYS A 150 21.49 10.47 -14.18
N PRO A 151 21.92 11.52 -14.89
CA PRO A 151 21.21 12.80 -14.90
C PRO A 151 19.76 12.57 -15.35
N LEU A 152 18.82 13.35 -14.84
CA LEU A 152 17.43 13.32 -15.30
C LEU A 152 17.38 13.36 -16.84
N PRO A 153 16.49 12.60 -17.50
CA PRO A 153 16.27 12.78 -18.93
C PRO A 153 15.79 14.22 -19.11
N LYS A 154 16.71 15.12 -19.52
CA LYS A 154 16.42 16.54 -19.71
C LYS A 154 15.27 16.60 -20.71
N SER A 155 14.10 17.11 -20.31
CA SER A 155 13.20 17.67 -21.30
C SER A 155 14.02 18.72 -22.05
N LYS A 156 14.00 18.69 -23.38
CA LYS A 156 14.60 19.76 -24.17
C LYS A 156 13.91 21.05 -23.73
N LYS A 157 14.53 21.83 -22.83
CA LYS A 157 14.26 23.26 -22.75
C LYS A 157 14.72 23.78 -24.10
N SER A 158 13.76 24.09 -24.97
CA SER A 158 14.03 24.97 -26.11
C SER A 158 14.73 26.19 -25.55
N SER A 159 15.97 26.40 -25.98
CA SER A 159 16.68 27.65 -25.78
C SER A 159 15.85 28.73 -26.49
N SER A 160 15.02 29.45 -25.74
CA SER A 160 14.48 30.72 -26.19
C SER A 160 15.66 31.68 -26.24
N LYS A 161 16.07 31.96 -27.48
CA LYS A 161 17.05 32.98 -27.85
C LYS A 161 16.42 34.36 -27.77
#